data_AF-A0A6P3ZBA3-F1
#
_entry.id   AF-A0A6P3ZBA3-F1
#
_cell.length_a   1.000
_cell.length_b   1.000
_cell.length_c   1.000
_cell.angle_alpha   90.00
_cell.angle_beta   90.00
_cell.angle_gamma   90.00
#
_symmetry.space_group_name_H-M   'P 1'
#
loop_
_entity.id
_entity.type
_entity.pdbx_description
1 polymer ?
#
loop_
_entity_poly.entity_id
_entity_poly.type
_entity_poly.pdbx_seq_one_letter_code
_entity_poly.pdbx_strand_id
1 'polypeptide(L)'
;MVEFTLHEVLVASISQVMMKSKARGIRLVNDAVEEIMTETLYGDSLRLQQVLADFLLVAVNVTPTGGQLVIAASLSKDQLGESVHLVHVVIRITHTGAGMPEALLNQMFGNDETISEEGLGLLVSRKLVKLMNGDVKYLREAGKSSFIISAELAGTQKSGKRSFGKNHDEI
;
A
#
# COMPACT_ATOMS: atom_id res chain seq x y z
N MET A 1 12.29 11.18 -7.49
CA MET A 1 11.13 10.37 -7.94
C MET A 1 11.61 9.43 -9.02
N VAL A 2 11.08 8.22 -9.04
CA VAL A 2 11.45 7.16 -9.99
C VAL A 2 10.20 6.51 -10.54
N GLU A 3 10.35 5.82 -11.67
CA GLU A 3 9.37 4.88 -12.20
C GLU A 3 9.42 3.58 -11.38
N PHE A 4 8.25 3.03 -11.07
CA PHE A 4 8.13 1.75 -10.35
C PHE A 4 6.76 1.12 -10.59
N THR A 5 6.62 -0.15 -10.21
CA THR A 5 5.31 -0.83 -10.15
C THR A 5 4.86 -1.03 -8.71
N LEU A 6 3.54 -1.05 -8.48
CA LEU A 6 3.02 -1.37 -7.16
C LEU A 6 3.44 -2.79 -6.70
N HIS A 7 3.67 -3.71 -7.66
CA HIS A 7 4.19 -5.04 -7.40
C HIS A 7 5.54 -5.01 -6.67
N GLU A 8 6.51 -4.28 -7.21
CA GLU A 8 7.87 -4.19 -6.64
C GLU A 8 7.83 -3.70 -5.20
N VAL A 9 7.03 -2.66 -4.94
CA VAL A 9 6.89 -2.07 -3.62
C VAL A 9 6.23 -3.04 -2.65
N LEU A 10 5.13 -3.69 -3.04
CA LEU A 10 4.44 -4.67 -2.19
C LEU A 10 5.32 -5.89 -1.89
N VAL A 11 6.02 -6.42 -2.89
CA VAL A 11 6.93 -7.57 -2.70
C VAL A 11 8.06 -7.21 -1.74
N ALA A 12 8.66 -6.03 -1.89
CA ALA A 12 9.72 -5.57 -1.01
C ALA A 12 9.23 -5.39 0.44
N SER A 13 8.08 -4.72 0.64
CA SER A 13 7.50 -4.51 1.98
C SER A 13 7.06 -5.83 2.64
N ILE A 14 6.44 -6.75 1.89
CA ILE A 14 6.06 -8.08 2.40
C ILE A 14 7.32 -8.85 2.83
N SER A 15 8.36 -8.84 2.00
CA SER A 15 9.62 -9.55 2.27
C SER A 15 10.25 -9.17 3.61
N GLN A 16 10.14 -7.89 4.00
CA GLN A 16 10.69 -7.39 5.27
C GLN A 16 10.00 -7.99 6.51
N VAL A 17 8.74 -8.41 6.40
CA VAL A 17 7.98 -9.00 7.53
C VAL A 17 7.86 -10.51 7.47
N MET A 18 8.36 -11.16 6.40
CA MET A 18 8.21 -12.61 6.18
C MET A 18 8.78 -13.45 7.31
N MET A 19 9.99 -13.15 7.78
CA MET A 19 10.65 -13.93 8.82
C MET A 19 9.89 -13.88 10.15
N LYS A 20 9.48 -12.68 10.57
CA LYS A 20 8.69 -12.48 11.79
C LYS A 20 7.31 -13.14 11.69
N SER A 21 6.66 -13.03 10.54
CA SER A 21 5.37 -13.68 10.29
C SER A 21 5.48 -15.19 10.40
N LYS A 22 6.50 -15.81 9.78
CA LYS A 22 6.77 -17.25 9.89
C LYS A 22 7.05 -17.67 11.33
N ALA A 23 7.89 -16.94 12.05
CA ALA A 23 8.23 -17.24 13.44
C ALA A 23 7.00 -17.23 14.36
N ARG A 24 5.97 -16.43 14.03
CA ARG A 24 4.72 -16.33 14.77
C ARG A 24 3.57 -17.15 14.16
N GLY A 25 3.84 -17.93 13.11
CA GLY A 25 2.82 -18.72 12.41
C GLY A 25 1.71 -17.88 11.78
N ILE A 26 1.96 -16.61 11.45
CA ILE A 26 0.97 -15.74 10.81
C ILE A 26 0.92 -16.05 9.31
N ARG A 27 -0.29 -16.32 8.81
CA ARG A 27 -0.54 -16.56 7.40
C ARG A 27 -0.64 -15.22 6.65
N LEU A 28 0.34 -14.94 5.80
CA LEU A 28 0.31 -13.81 4.88
C LEU A 28 -0.40 -14.20 3.58
N VAL A 29 -1.36 -13.40 3.15
CA VAL A 29 -2.09 -13.55 1.89
C VAL A 29 -2.00 -12.24 1.10
N ASN A 30 -1.44 -12.31 -0.10
CA ASN A 30 -1.51 -11.22 -1.07
C ASN A 30 -2.72 -11.46 -1.98
N ASP A 31 -3.71 -10.58 -1.87
CA ASP A 31 -5.00 -10.60 -2.59
C ASP A 31 -5.10 -9.40 -3.55
N ALA A 32 -3.96 -8.82 -3.95
CA ALA A 32 -3.92 -7.78 -4.97
C ALA A 32 -4.16 -8.38 -6.37
N VAL A 33 -5.03 -7.73 -7.15
CA VAL A 33 -5.37 -8.15 -8.52
C VAL A 33 -4.18 -7.94 -9.45
N GLU A 34 -3.88 -8.92 -10.29
CA GLU A 34 -2.68 -8.94 -11.14
C GLU A 34 -2.58 -7.75 -12.11
N GLU A 35 -3.71 -7.28 -12.67
CA GLU A 35 -3.75 -6.13 -13.57
C GLU A 35 -3.16 -4.86 -12.92
N ILE A 36 -3.51 -4.64 -11.65
CA ILE A 36 -3.11 -3.49 -10.83
C ILE A 36 -1.60 -3.53 -10.53
N MET A 37 -1.03 -4.72 -10.49
CA MET A 37 0.37 -4.97 -10.20
C MET A 37 1.29 -4.58 -11.37
N THR A 38 0.75 -4.45 -12.58
CA THR A 38 1.52 -4.13 -13.80
C THR A 38 1.48 -2.66 -14.21
N GLU A 39 0.74 -1.83 -13.47
CA GLU A 39 0.65 -0.39 -13.74
C GLU A 39 1.96 0.31 -13.37
N THR A 40 2.45 1.14 -14.29
CA THR A 40 3.62 1.97 -14.06
C THR A 40 3.22 3.24 -13.32
N LEU A 41 3.84 3.45 -12.16
CA LEU A 41 3.65 4.60 -11.29
C LEU A 41 4.93 5.42 -11.19
N TYR A 42 4.78 6.71 -10.93
CA TYR A 42 5.87 7.65 -10.72
C TYR A 42 5.70 8.35 -9.38
N GLY A 43 6.77 8.35 -8.59
CA GLY A 43 6.76 8.93 -7.26
C GLY A 43 7.99 8.55 -6.44
N ASP A 44 7.84 8.55 -5.12
CA ASP A 44 8.87 8.09 -4.20
C ASP A 44 8.56 6.66 -3.73
N SER A 45 9.03 5.68 -4.52
CA SER A 45 8.80 4.26 -4.24
C SER A 45 9.41 3.82 -2.93
N LEU A 46 10.56 4.38 -2.54
CA LEU A 46 11.24 4.02 -1.29
C LEU A 46 10.44 4.49 -0.07
N ARG A 47 9.85 5.69 -0.14
CA ARG A 47 8.96 6.18 0.93
C ARG A 47 7.65 5.40 0.99
N LEU A 48 7.08 5.01 -0.16
CA LEU A 48 5.90 4.14 -0.16
C LEU A 48 6.22 2.76 0.41
N GLN A 49 7.37 2.18 0.06
CA GLN A 49 7.83 0.90 0.61
C GLN A 49 8.00 0.99 2.13
N GLN A 50 8.61 2.07 2.62
CA GLN A 50 8.77 2.34 4.06
C GLN A 50 7.40 2.38 4.75
N VAL A 51 6.46 3.15 4.20
CA VAL A 51 5.09 3.23 4.71
C VAL A 51 4.49 1.83 4.85
N LEU A 52 4.48 1.05 3.77
CA LEU A 52 3.87 -0.28 3.80
C LEU A 52 4.59 -1.24 4.75
N ALA A 53 5.91 -1.16 4.86
CA ALA A 53 6.68 -2.00 5.77
C ALA A 53 6.32 -1.72 7.24
N ASP A 54 6.23 -0.45 7.64
CA ASP A 54 5.88 -0.05 9.00
C ASP A 54 4.49 -0.56 9.38
N PHE A 55 3.50 -0.36 8.51
CA PHE A 55 2.13 -0.83 8.74
C PHE A 55 2.04 -2.37 8.75
N LEU A 56 2.75 -3.06 7.86
CA LEU A 56 2.81 -4.53 7.85
C LEU A 56 3.46 -5.06 9.13
N LEU A 57 4.54 -4.45 9.60
CA LEU A 57 5.23 -4.87 10.81
C LEU A 57 4.32 -4.76 12.03
N VAL A 58 3.63 -3.63 12.19
CA VAL A 58 2.67 -3.44 13.28
C VAL A 58 1.52 -4.43 13.15
N ALA A 59 0.97 -4.61 11.95
CA ALA A 59 -0.12 -5.56 11.72
C ALA A 59 0.31 -6.98 12.10
N VAL A 60 1.51 -7.40 11.73
CA VAL A 60 2.11 -8.66 12.20
C VAL A 60 2.15 -8.69 13.71
N ASN A 61 2.73 -7.68 14.37
CA ASN A 61 2.90 -7.61 15.83
C ASN A 61 1.57 -7.78 16.60
N VAL A 62 0.51 -7.10 16.16
CA VAL A 62 -0.81 -7.17 16.83
C VAL A 62 -1.64 -8.38 16.43
N THR A 63 -1.27 -9.10 15.36
CA THR A 63 -1.96 -10.33 14.97
C THR A 63 -1.62 -11.46 15.96
N PRO A 64 -2.62 -12.21 16.47
CA PRO A 64 -2.37 -13.39 17.30
C PRO A 64 -1.57 -14.47 16.55
N THR A 65 -0.79 -15.26 17.29
CA THR A 65 -0.09 -16.44 16.74
C THR A 65 -1.07 -17.37 16.02
N GLY A 66 -0.72 -17.83 14.82
CA GLY A 66 -1.63 -18.64 13.98
C GLY A 66 -2.71 -17.85 13.23
N GLY A 67 -2.76 -16.53 13.41
CA GLY A 67 -3.70 -15.64 12.74
C GLY A 67 -3.37 -15.39 11.25
N GLN A 68 -4.09 -14.45 10.66
CA GLN A 68 -3.98 -14.12 9.23
C GLN A 68 -3.81 -12.62 9.02
N LEU A 69 -3.00 -12.30 8.01
CA LEU A 69 -2.84 -10.97 7.45
C LEU A 69 -3.12 -11.03 5.95
N VAL A 70 -4.08 -10.23 5.47
CA VAL A 70 -4.50 -10.14 4.05
C VAL A 70 -4.18 -8.76 3.52
N ILE A 71 -3.53 -8.70 2.37
CA ILE A 71 -3.08 -7.47 1.72
C ILE A 71 -3.81 -7.36 0.39
N ALA A 72 -4.67 -6.37 0.25
CA ALA A 72 -5.39 -6.09 -0.99
C ALA A 72 -5.00 -4.71 -1.51
N ALA A 73 -5.05 -4.52 -2.83
CA ALA A 73 -4.77 -3.25 -3.46
C ALA A 73 -5.79 -2.96 -4.56
N SER A 74 -6.13 -1.68 -4.73
CA SER A 74 -6.93 -1.18 -5.84
C SER A 74 -6.36 0.13 -6.39
N LEU A 75 -6.49 0.34 -7.69
CA LEU A 75 -6.16 1.59 -8.36
C LEU A 75 -7.40 2.13 -9.07
N SER A 76 -7.65 3.44 -8.95
CA SER A 76 -8.56 4.16 -9.84
C SER A 76 -7.79 5.28 -10.54
N LYS A 77 -8.14 5.54 -11.80
CA LYS A 77 -7.44 6.52 -12.64
C LYS A 77 -8.38 7.68 -12.94
N ASP A 78 -7.92 8.87 -12.59
CA ASP A 78 -8.56 10.12 -12.98
C ASP A 78 -7.73 10.73 -14.11
N GLN A 79 -8.37 10.96 -15.26
CA GLN A 79 -7.66 11.50 -16.42
C GLN A 79 -7.17 12.91 -16.13
N LEU A 80 -5.86 13.12 -16.27
CA LEU A 80 -5.22 14.43 -16.14
C LEU A 80 -4.60 14.83 -17.49
N GLY A 81 -5.45 15.04 -18.49
CA GLY A 81 -5.02 15.29 -19.87
C GLY A 81 -4.78 14.00 -20.67
N GLU A 82 -4.06 14.09 -21.79
CA GLU A 82 -3.98 12.99 -22.77
C GLU A 82 -2.94 11.90 -22.44
N SER A 83 -1.90 12.21 -21.67
CA SER A 83 -0.71 11.34 -21.51
C SER A 83 -0.34 10.99 -20.06
N VAL A 84 -0.85 11.74 -19.09
CA VAL A 84 -0.61 11.52 -17.65
C VAL A 84 -1.95 11.38 -16.96
N HIS A 85 -2.04 10.44 -16.02
CA HIS A 85 -3.23 10.23 -15.22
C HIS A 85 -2.84 10.32 -13.76
N LEU A 86 -3.72 10.90 -12.95
CA LEU A 86 -3.61 10.78 -11.51
C LEU A 86 -4.15 9.40 -11.13
N VAL A 87 -3.34 8.63 -10.43
CA VAL A 87 -3.69 7.29 -10.00
C VAL A 87 -3.90 7.33 -8.49
N HIS A 88 -5.14 7.06 -8.08
CA HIS A 88 -5.48 6.87 -6.68
C HIS A 88 -5.21 5.43 -6.31
N VAL A 89 -4.22 5.23 -5.45
CA VAL A 89 -3.84 3.93 -4.90
C VAL A 89 -4.53 3.75 -3.57
N VAL A 90 -5.16 2.60 -3.36
CA VAL A 90 -5.66 2.18 -2.05
C VAL A 90 -5.11 0.81 -1.72
N ILE A 91 -4.44 0.70 -0.59
CA ILE A 91 -3.89 -0.54 -0.06
C ILE A 91 -4.58 -0.83 1.27
N ARG A 92 -5.16 -2.02 1.38
CA ARG A 92 -5.81 -2.49 2.59
C ARG A 92 -4.99 -3.63 3.20
N ILE A 93 -4.56 -3.43 4.44
CA ILE A 93 -3.88 -4.45 5.24
C ILE A 93 -4.84 -4.90 6.34
N THR A 94 -5.42 -6.08 6.20
CA THR A 94 -6.42 -6.64 7.12
C THR A 94 -5.80 -7.72 7.98
N HIS A 95 -5.94 -7.61 9.29
CA HIS A 95 -5.39 -8.56 10.24
C HIS A 95 -6.47 -9.12 11.17
N THR A 96 -6.34 -10.38 11.58
CA THR A 96 -7.22 -10.99 12.59
C THR A 96 -6.82 -10.55 14.00
N GLY A 97 -7.77 -10.58 14.93
CA GLY A 97 -7.53 -10.37 16.36
C GLY A 97 -8.24 -9.14 16.94
N ALA A 98 -7.79 -8.69 18.11
CA ALA A 98 -8.43 -7.61 18.87
C ALA A 98 -8.21 -6.20 18.29
N GLY A 99 -7.36 -6.08 17.27
CA GLY A 99 -6.93 -4.79 16.74
C GLY A 99 -5.69 -4.23 17.45
N MET A 100 -5.36 -2.98 17.14
CA MET A 100 -4.29 -2.25 17.80
C MET A 100 -4.67 -1.82 19.23
N PRO A 101 -3.69 -1.77 20.15
CA PRO A 101 -3.83 -1.01 21.39
C PRO A 101 -4.18 0.46 21.09
N GLU A 102 -5.04 1.05 21.91
CA GLU A 102 -5.51 2.43 21.74
C GLU A 102 -4.35 3.45 21.79
N ALA A 103 -3.38 3.25 22.69
CA ALA A 103 -2.18 4.09 22.76
C ALA A 103 -1.40 4.12 21.44
N LEU A 104 -1.26 2.98 20.77
CA LEU A 104 -0.53 2.92 19.50
C LEU A 104 -1.31 3.62 18.36
N LEU A 105 -2.65 3.58 18.40
CA LEU A 105 -3.50 4.36 17.49
C LEU A 105 -3.38 5.86 17.74
N ASN A 106 -3.40 6.29 19.00
CA ASN A 106 -3.22 7.69 19.38
C ASN A 106 -1.85 8.23 18.93
N GLN A 107 -0.78 7.44 19.11
CA GLN A 107 0.56 7.75 18.60
C GLN A 107 0.59 7.91 17.08
N MET A 108 -0.05 7.00 16.33
CA MET A 108 -0.15 7.09 14.87
C MET A 108 -0.83 8.39 14.40
N PHE A 109 -1.82 8.87 15.15
CA PHE A 109 -2.52 10.14 14.84
C PHE A 109 -1.82 11.38 15.41
N GLY A 110 -0.78 11.21 16.23
CA GLY A 110 -0.03 12.31 16.85
C GLY A 110 -0.73 12.94 18.05
N ASN A 111 -1.57 12.17 18.75
CA ASN A 111 -2.36 12.64 19.89
C ASN A 111 -1.68 12.39 21.26
N ASP A 112 -0.52 11.72 21.28
CA ASP A 112 0.23 11.39 22.50
C ASP A 112 1.52 12.20 22.61
N GLU A 113 1.87 12.61 23.83
CA GLU A 113 3.13 13.30 24.13
C GLU A 113 4.34 12.35 24.18
N THR A 114 4.11 11.08 24.52
CA THR A 114 5.14 10.04 24.53
C THR A 114 4.93 9.08 23.37
N ILE A 115 5.99 8.87 22.58
CA ILE A 115 5.92 8.04 21.38
C ILE A 115 6.85 6.83 21.49
N SER A 116 6.30 5.63 21.27
CA SER A 116 7.09 4.40 21.16
C SER A 116 7.81 4.35 19.81
N GLU A 117 8.78 3.45 19.65
CA GLU A 117 9.46 3.23 18.36
C GLU A 117 8.45 2.83 17.26
N GLU A 118 7.53 1.91 17.57
CA GLU A 118 6.46 1.49 16.64
C GLU A 118 5.51 2.65 16.32
N GLY A 119 5.12 3.43 17.34
CA GLY A 119 4.26 4.61 17.17
C GLY A 119 4.91 5.70 16.32
N LEU A 120 6.22 5.89 16.45
CA LEU A 120 6.99 6.83 15.65
C LEU A 120 7.02 6.42 14.18
N GLY A 121 7.25 5.14 13.89
CA GLY A 121 7.18 4.58 12.53
C GLY A 121 5.81 4.85 11.89
N LEU A 122 4.73 4.52 12.59
CA LEU A 122 3.36 4.77 12.10
C LEU A 122 3.06 6.26 11.90
N LEU A 123 3.49 7.13 12.82
CA LEU A 123 3.28 8.57 12.72
C LEU A 123 4.02 9.17 11.52
N VAL A 124 5.29 8.79 11.34
CA VAL A 124 6.11 9.21 10.19
C VAL A 124 5.49 8.70 8.89
N SER A 125 5.10 7.44 8.85
CA SER A 125 4.46 6.82 7.69
C SER A 125 3.14 7.49 7.33
N ARG A 126 2.30 7.84 8.31
CA ARG A 126 1.09 8.64 8.06
C ARG A 126 1.40 10.03 7.50
N LYS A 127 2.45 10.70 8.00
CA LYS A 127 2.89 12.00 7.45
C LYS A 127 3.40 11.87 6.02
N LEU A 128 4.15 10.82 5.69
CA LEU A 128 4.60 10.54 4.32
C LEU A 128 3.41 10.33 3.38
N VAL A 129 2.41 9.54 3.79
CA VAL A 129 1.19 9.35 3.02
C VAL A 129 0.45 10.67 2.80
N LYS A 130 0.40 11.56 3.81
CA LYS A 130 -0.17 12.91 3.64
C LYS A 130 0.59 13.76 2.61
N LEU A 131 1.91 13.63 2.52
CA LEU A 131 2.72 14.29 1.47
C LEU A 131 2.47 13.71 0.08
N MET A 132 1.95 12.48 -0.01
CA MET A 132 1.48 11.84 -1.24
C MET A 132 -0.03 12.09 -1.50
N ASN A 133 -0.57 13.20 -0.98
CA ASN A 133 -2.00 13.56 -1.02
C ASN A 133 -2.94 12.46 -0.52
N GLY A 134 -2.45 11.63 0.39
CA GLY A 134 -3.12 10.44 0.88
C GLY A 134 -3.73 10.57 2.27
N ASP A 135 -4.19 9.43 2.78
CA ASP A 135 -4.50 9.27 4.20
C ASP A 135 -4.34 7.82 4.66
N VAL A 136 -4.34 7.65 5.98
CA VAL A 136 -4.45 6.35 6.62
C VAL A 136 -5.66 6.32 7.51
N LYS A 137 -6.51 5.31 7.32
CA LYS A 137 -7.65 5.01 8.20
C LYS A 137 -7.44 3.66 8.88
N TYR A 138 -8.00 3.53 10.07
CA TYR A 138 -8.06 2.26 10.79
C TYR A 138 -9.51 1.89 11.05
N LEU A 139 -9.93 0.70 10.60
CA LEU A 139 -11.27 0.17 10.83
C LEU A 139 -11.18 -1.09 11.69
N ARG A 140 -12.07 -1.20 12.67
CA ARG A 140 -12.22 -2.39 13.51
C ARG A 140 -13.59 -2.99 13.27
N GLU A 141 -13.60 -4.27 12.95
CA GLU A 141 -14.79 -5.09 12.73
C GLU A 141 -14.74 -6.31 13.65
N ALA A 142 -15.80 -7.12 13.69
CA ALA A 142 -15.84 -8.29 14.55
C ALA A 142 -14.75 -9.32 14.15
N GLY A 143 -13.69 -9.41 14.96
CA GLY A 143 -12.58 -10.35 14.80
C GLY A 143 -11.52 -9.96 13.76
N LYS A 144 -11.67 -8.81 13.09
CA LYS A 144 -10.74 -8.31 12.06
C LYS A 144 -10.59 -6.81 12.17
N SER A 145 -9.41 -6.32 11.80
CA SER A 145 -9.15 -4.89 11.69
C SER A 145 -8.33 -4.60 10.45
N SER A 146 -8.51 -3.43 9.86
CA SER A 146 -7.82 -3.04 8.63
C SER A 146 -7.19 -1.66 8.75
N PHE A 147 -5.93 -1.57 8.31
CA PHE A 147 -5.38 -0.30 7.82
C PHE A 147 -5.83 -0.09 6.37
N ILE A 148 -6.26 1.12 6.06
CA ILE A 148 -6.59 1.54 4.70
C ILE A 148 -5.70 2.74 4.40
N ILE A 149 -4.72 2.51 3.54
CA ILE A 149 -3.72 3.49 3.13
C ILE A 149 -4.09 3.94 1.73
N SER A 150 -4.34 5.23 1.54
CA SER A 150 -4.59 5.81 0.22
C SER A 150 -3.49 6.80 -0.14
N ALA A 151 -3.10 6.87 -1.40
CA ALA A 151 -2.12 7.83 -1.92
C ALA A 151 -2.45 8.20 -3.37
N GLU A 152 -2.02 9.38 -3.80
CA GLU A 152 -2.09 9.82 -5.19
C GLU A 152 -0.69 9.76 -5.81
N LEU A 153 -0.60 9.13 -6.97
CA LEU A 153 0.65 8.99 -7.72
C LEU A 153 0.40 9.33 -9.19
N ALA A 154 1.45 9.77 -9.88
CA ALA A 154 1.35 9.93 -11.33
C ALA A 154 1.48 8.56 -12.00
N GLY A 155 0.68 8.31 -13.03
CA GLY A 155 0.78 7.12 -13.88
C GLY A 155 0.80 7.50 -15.36
N THR A 156 1.41 6.64 -16.18
CA THR A 156 1.40 6.77 -17.63
C THR A 156 0.53 5.68 -18.23
N GLN A 157 -0.26 6.03 -19.25
CA GLN A 157 -0.88 4.99 -20.05
C GLN A 157 0.20 4.26 -20.83
N LYS A 158 0.22 2.92 -20.78
CA LYS A 158 0.79 2.16 -21.88
C LYS A 158 0.02 2.58 -23.13
N SER A 159 0.66 3.35 -24.00
CA SER A 159 0.24 3.52 -25.39
C SER A 159 -0.03 2.13 -25.92
N GLY A 160 -1.30 1.75 -26.01
CA GLY A 160 -1.69 0.60 -26.80
C GLY A 160 -1.06 0.83 -28.16
N LYS A 161 -0.26 -0.13 -28.64
CA LYS A 161 0.29 -0.10 -29.99
C LYS A 161 -0.86 0.25 -30.95
N ARG A 162 -1.02 1.52 -31.29
CA ARG A 162 -1.78 1.94 -32.45
C ARG A 162 -0.96 1.37 -33.59
N SER A 163 -1.40 0.23 -34.11
CA SER A 163 -0.95 -0.25 -35.40
C SER A 163 -1.31 0.86 -36.39
N PHE A 164 -0.36 1.74 -36.66
CA PHE A 164 -0.45 2.65 -37.79
C PHE A 164 -0.61 1.76 -39.02
N GLY A 165 -1.78 1.87 -39.65
CA GLY A 165 -2.06 1.18 -40.89
C GLY A 165 -0.99 1.51 -41.92
N LYS A 166 -0.53 0.48 -42.63
CA LYS A 166 -0.06 0.67 -43.99
C LYS A 166 -1.24 0.35 -44.89
N ASN A 167 -1.89 1.40 -45.39
CA ASN A 167 -2.48 1.35 -46.72
C ASN A 167 -1.32 1.01 -47.68
N HIS A 168 -1.48 -0.09 -48.41
CA HIS A 168 -1.01 -0.16 -49.78
C HIS A 168 -2.23 -0.53 -50.60
N ASP A 169 -2.81 0.50 -51.20
CA ASP A 169 -3.39 0.36 -52.53
C ASP A 169 -2.26 -0.14 -53.44
N GLU A 170 -2.46 -1.25 -54.13
CA GLU A 170 -1.80 -1.54 -55.39
C GLU A 170 -2.60 -2.62 -56.14
N ILE A 171 -3.38 -2.14 -57.12
CA ILE A 171 -3.78 -2.68 -58.44
C ILE A 171 -4.55 -4.01 -58.47
#